data_AF-A0A1J9QXU9-F1
#
_entry.id   AF-A0A1J9QXU9-F1
#
_cell.length_a   1.000
_cell.length_b   1.000
_cell.length_c   1.000
_cell.angle_alpha   90.00
_cell.angle_beta   90.00
_cell.angle_gamma   90.00
#
_symmetry.space_group_name_H-M   'P 1'
#
loop_
_entity.id
_entity.type
_entity.pdbx_description
1 polymer ?
#
loop_
_entity_poly.entity_id
_entity_poly.type
_entity_poly.pdbx_seq_one_letter_code
_entity_poly.pdbx_strand_id
1 'polypeptide(L)'
;MSATPVSTALSAYRLLLRATRIAFLGDFKTLHAARTEARKQFDQHRKLGVDTPMRIQHAVETAEILRTNVVQGVKVSDAVEDTDRYELRIHEHIERGDNDTIKTAGKNKKVKVAFGKTCSNTQS
;
A
#
# COMPACT_ATOMS: atom_id res chain seq x y z
N MET A 1 9.19 -13.71 10.39
CA MET A 1 8.02 -13.83 9.48
C MET A 1 6.80 -14.07 10.33
N SER A 2 6.10 -13.02 10.75
CA SER A 2 4.86 -13.15 11.53
C SER A 2 3.82 -13.85 10.67
N ALA A 3 3.30 -14.99 11.13
CA ALA A 3 2.18 -15.67 10.50
C ALA A 3 1.03 -14.66 10.35
N THR A 4 0.59 -14.42 9.12
CA THR A 4 -0.64 -13.66 8.88
C THR A 4 -1.75 -14.41 9.61
N PRO A 5 -2.52 -13.76 10.50
CA PRO A 5 -3.62 -14.44 11.17
C PRO A 5 -4.55 -14.94 10.08
N VAL A 6 -4.98 -16.21 10.19
CA VAL A 6 -5.89 -16.85 9.22
C VAL A 6 -7.19 -16.05 9.22
N SER A 7 -7.28 -15.04 8.35
CA SER A 7 -8.40 -14.12 8.33
C SER A 7 -9.59 -14.88 7.73
N THR A 8 -10.74 -14.85 8.38
CA THR A 8 -11.95 -15.41 7.78
C THR A 8 -12.31 -14.58 6.55
N ALA A 9 -12.95 -15.18 5.53
CA ALA A 9 -13.38 -14.46 4.33
C ALA A 9 -14.20 -13.19 4.67
N LEU A 10 -15.03 -13.27 5.70
CA LEU A 10 -15.83 -12.13 6.18
C LEU A 10 -14.97 -11.02 6.81
N SER A 11 -13.91 -11.38 7.54
CA SER A 11 -12.97 -10.41 8.08
C SER A 11 -12.14 -9.73 6.98
N ALA A 12 -11.65 -10.48 5.99
CA ALA A 12 -10.95 -9.95 4.82
C ALA A 12 -11.85 -8.99 4.02
N TYR A 13 -13.12 -9.36 3.79
CA TYR A 13 -14.09 -8.50 3.12
C TYR A 13 -14.30 -7.18 3.88
N ARG A 14 -14.50 -7.24 5.20
CA ARG A 14 -14.65 -6.03 6.05
C ARG A 14 -13.40 -5.16 6.04
N LEU A 15 -12.22 -5.77 6.04
CA LEU A 15 -10.95 -5.07 5.95
C LEU A 15 -10.84 -4.30 4.62
N LEU A 16 -11.14 -4.95 3.50
CA LEU A 16 -11.15 -4.35 2.17
C LEU A 16 -12.15 -3.17 2.07
N LEU A 17 -13.35 -3.33 2.61
CA LEU A 17 -14.36 -2.25 2.63
C LEU A 17 -13.94 -1.05 3.49
N ARG A 18 -13.12 -1.27 4.54
CA ARG A 18 -12.53 -0.18 5.33
C ARG A 18 -11.41 0.50 4.56
N ALA A 19 -10.51 -0.27 3.93
CA ALA A 19 -9.41 0.28 3.15
C ALA A 19 -9.92 1.16 1.98
N THR A 20 -10.91 0.67 1.22
CA THR A 20 -11.55 1.47 0.16
C THR A 20 -12.15 2.77 0.68
N ARG A 21 -12.77 2.77 1.87
CA ARG A 21 -13.32 4.00 2.48
C ARG A 21 -12.23 5.01 2.81
N ILE A 22 -11.08 4.54 3.28
CA ILE A 22 -9.95 5.40 3.64
C ILE A 22 -9.32 5.99 2.37
N ALA A 23 -9.03 5.14 1.37
CA ALA A 23 -8.38 5.51 0.12
C ALA A 23 -9.20 6.49 -0.73
N PHE A 24 -10.51 6.26 -0.83
CA PHE A 24 -11.42 7.02 -1.71
C PHE A 24 -12.41 7.90 -0.94
N LEU A 25 -12.05 8.32 0.28
CA LEU A 25 -12.89 9.22 1.06
C LEU A 25 -13.22 10.46 0.22
N GLY A 26 -14.47 10.91 0.13
CA GLY A 26 -14.84 12.12 -0.65
C GLY A 26 -14.98 11.92 -2.17
N ASP A 27 -14.46 10.83 -2.77
CA ASP A 27 -14.84 10.41 -4.12
C ASP A 27 -15.81 9.24 -4.05
N PHE A 28 -17.09 9.61 -3.94
CA PHE A 28 -18.18 8.64 -3.79
C PHE A 28 -18.37 7.75 -5.00
N LYS A 29 -18.02 8.22 -6.22
CA LYS A 29 -18.18 7.42 -7.44
C LYS A 29 -17.17 6.28 -7.45
N THR A 30 -15.90 6.59 -7.24
CA THR A 30 -14.83 5.58 -7.15
C THR A 30 -15.03 4.67 -5.95
N LEU A 31 -15.41 5.22 -4.79
CA LEU A 31 -15.73 4.43 -3.61
C LEU A 31 -16.87 3.43 -3.86
N HIS A 32 -17.94 3.85 -4.54
CA HIS A 32 -19.06 2.98 -4.84
C HIS A 32 -18.65 1.88 -5.83
N ALA A 33 -17.94 2.23 -6.90
CA ALA A 33 -17.44 1.27 -7.88
C ALA A 33 -16.52 0.21 -7.24
N ALA A 34 -15.57 0.64 -6.41
CA ALA A 34 -14.66 -0.26 -5.70
C ALA A 34 -15.40 -1.23 -4.77
N ARG A 35 -16.44 -0.76 -4.06
CA ARG A 35 -17.26 -1.63 -3.20
C ARG A 35 -18.08 -2.64 -3.99
N THR A 36 -18.64 -2.22 -5.12
CA THR A 36 -19.41 -3.10 -6.01
C THR A 36 -18.51 -4.18 -6.59
N GLU A 37 -17.30 -3.84 -7.04
CA GLU A 37 -16.34 -4.82 -7.55
C GLU A 37 -15.89 -5.78 -6.45
N ALA A 38 -15.56 -5.27 -5.25
CA ALA A 38 -15.24 -6.11 -4.10
C ALA A 38 -16.37 -7.10 -3.78
N ARG A 39 -17.63 -6.65 -3.78
CA ARG A 39 -18.78 -7.55 -3.57
C ARG A 39 -18.86 -8.61 -4.67
N LYS A 40 -18.78 -8.20 -5.93
CA LYS A 40 -18.84 -9.11 -7.09
C LYS A 40 -17.77 -10.20 -7.01
N GLN A 41 -16.53 -9.86 -6.68
CA GLN A 41 -15.43 -10.83 -6.55
C GLN A 41 -15.69 -11.85 -5.43
N PHE A 42 -16.22 -11.41 -4.28
CA PHE A 42 -16.57 -12.31 -3.19
C PHE A 42 -17.80 -13.19 -3.51
N ASP A 43 -18.79 -12.65 -4.22
CA ASP A 43 -19.98 -13.39 -4.63
C ASP A 43 -19.65 -14.46 -5.70
N GLN A 44 -18.76 -14.14 -6.65
CA GLN A 44 -18.25 -15.09 -7.65
C GLN A 44 -17.53 -16.29 -7.03
N HIS A 45 -16.91 -16.10 -5.86
CA HIS A 45 -16.15 -17.13 -5.15
C HIS A 45 -16.80 -17.51 -3.81
N ARG A 46 -18.13 -17.47 -3.74
CA ARG A 46 -18.88 -17.78 -2.50
C ARG A 46 -18.72 -19.24 -2.05
N LYS A 47 -18.49 -20.17 -2.98
CA LYS A 47 -18.28 -21.60 -2.67
C LYS A 47 -16.83 -21.83 -2.25
N LEU A 48 -16.65 -22.59 -1.17
CA LEU A 48 -15.33 -23.01 -0.70
C LEU A 48 -14.68 -23.94 -1.74
N GLY A 49 -13.42 -23.69 -2.04
CA GLY A 49 -12.59 -24.49 -2.93
C GLY A 49 -11.14 -24.47 -2.47
N VAL A 50 -10.28 -25.19 -3.19
CA VAL A 50 -8.85 -25.30 -2.86
C VAL A 50 -8.16 -23.93 -2.84
N ASP A 51 -8.62 -23.02 -3.71
CA ASP A 51 -8.07 -21.66 -3.84
C ASP A 51 -8.59 -20.67 -2.78
N THR A 52 -9.59 -21.03 -1.96
CA THR A 52 -10.20 -20.12 -0.98
C THR A 52 -9.18 -19.39 -0.09
N PRO A 53 -8.20 -20.06 0.55
CA PRO A 53 -7.21 -19.36 1.37
C PRO A 53 -6.38 -18.34 0.56
N MET A 54 -6.01 -18.66 -0.68
CA MET A 54 -5.28 -17.75 -1.56
C MET A 54 -6.10 -16.50 -1.89
N ARG A 55 -7.41 -16.65 -2.17
CA ARG A 55 -8.30 -15.53 -2.48
C ARG A 55 -8.56 -14.63 -1.27
N ILE A 56 -8.66 -15.23 -0.08
CA ILE A 56 -8.74 -14.48 1.18
C ILE A 56 -7.47 -13.66 1.38
N GLN A 57 -6.30 -14.27 1.20
CA GLN A 57 -5.01 -13.60 1.33
C GLN A 57 -4.88 -12.45 0.34
N HIS A 58 -5.25 -12.68 -0.93
CA HIS A 58 -5.27 -11.64 -1.95
C HIS A 58 -6.16 -10.45 -1.58
N ALA A 59 -7.33 -10.68 -0.96
CA ALA A 59 -8.20 -9.60 -0.50
C ALA A 59 -7.57 -8.79 0.65
N VAL A 60 -6.83 -9.45 1.56
CA VAL A 60 -6.09 -8.79 2.64
C VAL A 60 -4.97 -7.91 2.06
N GLU A 61 -4.17 -8.45 1.14
CA GLU A 61 -3.08 -7.72 0.48
C GLU A 61 -3.60 -6.53 -0.32
N THR A 62 -4.70 -6.70 -1.05
CA THR A 62 -5.37 -5.59 -1.75
C THR A 62 -5.79 -4.50 -0.77
N ALA A 63 -6.32 -4.88 0.40
CA ALA A 63 -6.72 -3.91 1.41
C ALA A 63 -5.51 -3.16 2.00
N GLU A 64 -4.37 -3.83 2.18
CA GLU A 64 -3.13 -3.18 2.59
C GLU A 64 -2.66 -2.19 1.53
N ILE A 65 -2.57 -2.60 0.26
CA ILE A 65 -2.17 -1.74 -0.84
C ILE A 65 -3.05 -0.50 -0.94
N LEU A 66 -4.38 -0.67 -0.90
CA LEU A 66 -5.31 0.46 -0.92
C LEU A 66 -5.09 1.42 0.25
N ARG A 67 -4.71 0.90 1.41
CA ARG A 67 -4.48 1.72 2.60
C ARG A 67 -3.11 2.38 2.61
N THR A 68 -2.07 1.74 2.13
CA THR A 68 -0.69 2.24 2.31
C THR A 68 -0.11 2.91 1.07
N ASN A 69 -0.53 2.47 -0.12
CA ASN A 69 0.12 2.84 -1.38
C ASN A 69 -0.76 3.71 -2.30
N VAL A 70 -2.09 3.70 -2.12
CA VAL A 70 -2.99 4.47 -2.98
C VAL A 70 -3.30 5.83 -2.37
N VAL A 71 -2.97 6.89 -3.10
CA VAL A 71 -3.26 8.27 -2.71
C VAL A 71 -4.15 8.92 -3.77
N GLN A 72 -5.18 9.65 -3.33
CA GLN A 72 -6.09 10.34 -4.23
C GLN A 72 -5.70 11.82 -4.38
N GLY A 73 -5.56 12.28 -5.63
CA GLY A 73 -5.44 13.71 -5.94
C GLY A 73 -6.81 14.38 -5.99
N VAL A 74 -6.96 15.53 -5.32
CA VAL A 74 -8.18 16.35 -5.38
C VAL A 74 -7.83 17.71 -6.00
N LYS A 75 -8.63 18.13 -6.97
CA LYS A 75 -8.47 19.44 -7.63
C LYS A 75 -8.77 20.54 -6.62
N VAL A 76 -7.86 21.49 -6.47
CA VAL A 76 -8.04 22.66 -5.62
C VAL A 76 -8.86 23.68 -6.41
N SER A 77 -10.06 24.02 -5.92
CA SER A 77 -10.97 24.96 -6.59
C SER A 77 -10.46 26.40 -6.61
N ASP A 78 -9.61 26.75 -5.65
CA ASP A 78 -9.16 28.12 -5.42
C ASP A 78 -7.86 28.44 -6.17
N ALA A 79 -7.51 27.62 -7.15
CA ALA A 79 -6.35 27.88 -7.98
C ALA A 79 -6.61 29.11 -8.86
N VAL A 80 -5.63 30.02 -8.88
CA VAL A 80 -5.61 31.20 -9.76
C VAL A 80 -5.94 30.78 -11.18
N GLU A 81 -6.83 31.52 -11.84
CA GLU A 81 -7.24 31.29 -13.23
C GLU A 81 -5.98 31.01 -14.08
N ASP A 82 -5.98 29.88 -14.80
CA ASP A 82 -4.90 29.29 -15.61
C ASP A 82 -3.96 28.24 -14.99
N THR A 83 -4.14 27.79 -13.74
CA THR A 83 -3.36 26.64 -13.22
C THR A 83 -4.21 25.53 -12.59
N ASP A 84 -4.18 24.35 -13.20
CA ASP A 84 -4.77 23.14 -12.63
C ASP A 84 -3.91 22.63 -11.45
N ARG A 85 -4.31 22.94 -10.22
CA ARG A 85 -3.64 22.48 -9.01
C ARG A 85 -4.36 21.28 -8.40
N TYR A 86 -3.61 20.23 -8.07
CA TYR A 86 -4.10 19.05 -7.36
C TYR A 86 -3.36 18.87 -6.05
N GLU A 87 -4.08 18.56 -4.99
CA GLU A 87 -3.53 18.21 -3.69
C GLU A 87 -3.67 16.70 -3.45
N LEU A 88 -2.58 16.07 -3.01
CA LEU A 88 -2.56 14.65 -2.69
C LEU A 88 -3.06 14.43 -1.26
N ARG A 89 -4.04 13.54 -1.13
CA ARG A 89 -4.65 13.21 0.17
C ARG A 89 -3.88 12.13 0.90
N ILE A 90 -2.80 12.53 1.54
CA ILE A 90 -1.97 11.66 2.37
C ILE A 90 -2.61 11.56 3.76
N HIS A 91 -2.82 10.34 4.25
CA HIS A 91 -3.34 10.06 5.58
C HIS A 91 -2.35 9.21 6.40
N GLU A 92 -2.59 9.05 7.70
CA GLU A 92 -1.66 8.44 8.67
C GLU A 92 -1.10 7.07 8.24
N HIS A 93 -1.94 6.21 7.64
CA HIS A 93 -1.54 4.88 7.23
C HIS A 93 -0.78 4.80 5.89
N ILE A 94 -0.60 5.91 5.18
CA ILE A 94 0.20 5.90 3.95
C ILE A 94 1.66 5.68 4.31
N GLU A 95 2.27 4.68 3.67
CA GLU A 95 3.70 4.45 3.80
C GLU A 95 4.44 5.59 3.10
N ARG A 96 4.92 6.53 3.91
CA ARG A 96 5.82 7.57 3.45
C ARG A 96 7.21 6.93 3.43
N GLY A 97 7.71 6.62 2.23
CA GLY A 97 9.08 6.14 2.10
C GLY A 97 10.03 7.15 2.74
N ASP A 98 10.81 6.71 3.73
CA ASP A 98 11.96 7.45 4.25
C ASP A 98 13.00 7.52 3.12
N ASN A 99 12.81 8.45 2.19
CA ASN A 99 13.68 8.70 1.04
C ASN A 99 15.07 9.26 1.45
N ASP A 100 15.46 9.12 2.72
CA ASP A 100 16.75 9.59 3.23
C ASP A 100 17.94 8.80 2.65
N THR A 101 17.74 7.53 2.27
CA THR A 101 18.78 6.70 1.63
C THR A 101 19.13 7.13 0.21
N ILE A 102 18.19 7.75 -0.53
CA ILE A 102 18.42 8.30 -1.88
C ILE A 102 19.34 9.53 -1.84
N LYS A 103 19.26 10.35 -0.78
CA LYS A 103 20.16 11.49 -0.59
C LYS A 103 21.61 11.07 -0.31
N THR A 104 21.83 9.82 0.12
CA THR A 104 23.18 9.24 0.34
C THR A 104 23.72 8.48 -0.86
N ALA A 105 22.90 8.11 -1.85
CA ALA A 105 23.32 7.32 -3.01
C ALA A 105 24.31 8.05 -3.96
N GLY A 106 24.46 9.37 -3.82
CA GLY A 106 25.44 10.17 -4.57
C GLY A 106 26.64 10.66 -3.76
N LYS A 107 26.73 10.36 -2.46
CA LYS A 107 27.87 10.76 -1.63
C LYS A 107 28.63 9.51 -1.22
N ASN A 108 29.80 9.31 -1.84
CA ASN A 108 30.83 8.37 -1.40
C ASN A 108 31.25 8.67 0.05
N LYS A 109 30.43 8.28 1.03
CA LYS A 109 30.87 8.22 2.42
C LYS A 109 31.83 7.04 2.49
N LYS A 110 33.12 7.35 2.51
CA LYS A 110 34.14 6.42 3.04
C LYS A 110 33.64 5.96 4.39
N VAL A 111 33.17 4.72 4.46
CA VAL A 111 32.85 4.06 5.72
C VAL A 111 34.14 4.08 6.53
N LYS A 112 34.18 4.86 7.62
CA LYS A 112 35.25 4.71 8.61
C LYS A 112 35.00 3.38 9.30
N VAL A 113 35.60 2.33 8.76
CA VAL A 113 35.67 1.03 9.42
C VAL A 113 36.47 1.27 10.70
N ALA A 114 35.82 1.10 11.86
CA ALA A 114 36.52 1.09 13.13
C ALA A 114 37.61 0.01 13.10
N PHE A 115 38.79 0.38 13.57
CA PHE A 115 40.01 -0.42 13.66
C PHE A 115 39.72 -1.83 14.21
N GLY A 116 40.04 -2.89 13.44
CA GLY A 116 40.20 -4.23 14.01
C GLY A 116 39.48 -5.44 13.38
N LYS A 117 38.90 -5.37 12.17
CA LYS A 117 38.46 -6.60 11.47
C LYS A 117 38.92 -6.62 10.01
N THR A 118 40.02 -7.33 9.77
CA THR A 118 40.50 -7.75 8.45
C THR A 118 39.82 -9.06 8.05
N CYS A 119 39.10 -9.07 6.93
CA CYS A 119 38.76 -10.28 6.20
C CYS A 119 39.80 -10.44 5.07
N SER A 120 40.63 -11.47 5.16
CA SER A 120 41.63 -11.83 4.16
C SER A 120 40.97 -12.39 2.90
N ASN A 121 41.19 -11.73 1.77
CA ASN A 121 40.91 -12.28 0.44
C ASN A 121 41.97 -13.32 0.08
N THR A 122 41.55 -14.56 -0.13
CA THR A 122 42.33 -15.54 -0.90
C THR A 122 41.64 -15.65 -2.26
N GLN A 123 42.21 -15.03 -3.29
CA GLN A 123 41.87 -15.28 -4.69
C GLN A 123 42.86 -16.33 -5.22
N SER A 124 42.32 -17.36 -5.89
CA SER A 124 43.08 -18.24 -6.79
C SER A 124 43.22 -17.60 -8.17
#